data_AF-R7YSL8-F1
#
_entry.id   AF-R7YSL8-F1
#
_cell.length_a   1.000
_cell.length_b   1.000
_cell.length_c   1.000
_cell.angle_alpha   90.00
_cell.angle_beta   90.00
_cell.angle_gamma   90.00
#
_symmetry.space_group_name_H-M   'P 1'
#
loop_
_entity.id
_entity.type
_entity.pdbx_description
1 polymer ?
#
loop_
_entity_poly.entity_id
_entity_poly.type
_entity_poly.pdbx_seq_one_letter_code
_entity_poly.pdbx_strand_id
1 'polypeptide(L)'
;MFSNLALLAVSTTIGAALGETILGVTVFTRHGDRTSKHFPGYSLTSLGAQQNFQVGQDYRGIYLDSDSPKRILGVSEDKYVSSQVYASAPDQKILLDTTTAFLQGLYPPLEEVTRLTLANGSAYTNPLNGYQYVHIRSEPSTSPNSIWLKGDDSCPAYTRASSSFKASPEFQQRTEATAPFYARFWDALRNVHDYNPANLTYANAYDIYDLLNTASIQNASSAPANHAISHDISAPDLARLRTLADSAEFAANYGRDEPMRAIGGATLAGAVLARLNETVVTHGRRKFSLLAGSYDTFLSFFGLAELTAASTDFYGLPAYASTMAFEIFTENNVTVFPALEDVSVRFLFRNGSDVEELRAFPLFGRSETALPWSEFVAEMGKRAVTSVKEWCEACESTEGFCMVYSVPTTKWNPAAYAVSGVISGIVVGTAVVLFILAYRKLAERARARKARRARQDDVHRAEMGMPDKGAVSERTDSVGSESV
;
A
#
# COMPACT_ATOMS: atom_id res chain seq x y z
N MET A 1 -12.47 35.42 37.33
CA MET A 1 -12.33 34.18 38.13
C MET A 1 -11.75 33.12 37.23
N PHE A 2 -10.57 32.63 37.57
CA PHE A 2 -9.79 31.62 36.83
C PHE A 2 -10.40 30.22 36.96
N SER A 3 -9.93 29.31 36.10
CA SER A 3 -9.94 27.83 36.18
C SER A 3 -11.04 27.12 35.39
N ASN A 4 -10.82 26.05 34.63
CA ASN A 4 -9.63 25.24 34.30
C ASN A 4 -9.96 24.46 33.01
N LEU A 5 -9.14 24.55 31.97
CA LEU A 5 -9.16 23.59 30.86
C LEU A 5 -8.10 22.54 31.13
N ALA A 6 -8.54 21.33 31.51
CA ALA A 6 -7.66 20.17 31.63
C ALA A 6 -7.31 19.67 30.22
N LEU A 7 -6.07 19.88 29.80
CA LEU A 7 -5.51 19.29 28.59
C LEU A 7 -5.14 17.83 28.92
N LEU A 8 -5.92 16.86 28.44
CA LEU A 8 -5.46 15.47 28.38
C LEU A 8 -4.46 15.34 27.23
N ALA A 9 -3.18 15.41 27.55
CA ALA A 9 -2.12 14.98 26.64
C ALA A 9 -2.09 13.45 26.64
N VAL A 10 -2.67 12.83 25.60
CA VAL A 10 -2.41 11.42 25.29
C VAL A 10 -1.00 11.36 24.71
N SER A 11 -0.01 11.05 25.55
CA SER A 11 1.32 10.68 25.08
C SER A 11 1.26 9.28 24.49
N THR A 12 1.16 9.17 23.16
CA THR A 12 1.55 7.96 22.44
C THR A 12 3.06 7.87 22.45
N THR A 13 3.60 7.07 23.37
CA THR A 13 5.02 6.69 23.34
C THR A 13 5.25 5.82 22.10
N ILE A 14 5.81 6.39 21.03
CA ILE A 14 6.49 5.63 19.99
C ILE A 14 7.78 5.13 20.64
N GLY A 15 7.73 3.94 21.23
CA GLY A 15 8.93 3.23 21.60
C GLY A 15 9.63 2.81 20.31
N ALA A 16 10.61 3.61 19.85
CA ALA A 16 11.66 3.05 19.02
C ALA A 16 12.35 1.97 19.88
N ALA A 17 12.05 0.70 19.61
CA ALA A 17 12.80 -0.38 20.24
C ALA A 17 14.27 -0.15 19.91
N LEU A 18 15.12 -0.03 20.94
CA LEU A 18 16.57 0.27 20.85
C LEU A 18 17.40 -0.81 20.12
N GLY A 19 16.77 -1.61 19.25
CA GLY A 19 17.39 -2.67 18.48
C GLY A 19 16.76 -2.92 17.12
N GLU A 20 15.79 -2.14 16.64
CA GLU A 20 15.17 -2.45 15.35
C GLU A 20 16.01 -2.02 14.13
N THR A 21 16.00 -2.81 13.05
CA THR A 21 16.61 -2.45 11.76
C THR A 21 15.59 -2.59 10.62
N ILE A 22 15.39 -1.51 9.85
CA ILE A 22 14.57 -1.53 8.64
C ILE A 22 15.38 -2.15 7.49
N LEU A 23 14.84 -3.18 6.86
CA LEU A 23 15.48 -3.91 5.75
C LEU A 23 15.01 -3.40 4.38
N GLY A 24 13.82 -2.80 4.34
CA GLY A 24 13.28 -2.11 3.18
C GLY A 24 11.84 -1.65 3.40
N VAL A 25 11.29 -0.95 2.41
CA VAL A 25 9.92 -0.43 2.45
C VAL A 25 9.28 -0.49 1.07
N THR A 26 7.99 -0.84 1.04
CA THR A 26 7.12 -0.66 -0.14
C THR A 26 6.05 0.36 0.19
N VAL A 27 5.91 1.38 -0.64
CA VAL A 27 5.01 2.52 -0.45
C VAL A 27 4.02 2.57 -1.61
N PHE A 28 2.73 2.70 -1.29
CA PHE A 28 1.70 3.07 -2.25
C PHE A 28 1.22 4.49 -1.97
N THR A 29 1.34 5.38 -2.95
CA THR A 29 1.00 6.80 -2.81
C THR A 29 -0.23 7.19 -3.63
N ARG A 30 -1.09 8.01 -3.03
CA ARG A 30 -2.17 8.71 -3.72
C ARG A 30 -1.60 9.98 -4.35
N HIS A 31 -2.16 10.39 -5.49
CA HIS A 31 -1.91 11.73 -6.02
C HIS A 31 -2.22 12.85 -5.02
N GLY A 32 -1.58 14.00 -5.24
CA GLY A 32 -1.83 15.25 -4.52
C GLY A 32 -3.08 15.96 -5.03
N ASP A 33 -3.26 17.21 -4.61
CA ASP A 33 -4.28 18.10 -5.13
C ASP A 33 -4.25 18.19 -6.67
N ARG A 34 -5.43 18.28 -7.26
CA ARG A 34 -5.64 18.24 -8.70
C ARG A 34 -6.89 19.01 -9.07
N THR A 35 -6.96 19.50 -10.30
CA THR A 35 -8.19 20.09 -10.84
C THR A 35 -9.34 19.09 -10.76
N SER A 36 -10.62 19.51 -10.78
CA SER A 36 -11.73 18.56 -10.66
C SER A 36 -11.66 17.41 -11.68
N LYS A 37 -11.91 16.18 -11.22
CA LYS A 37 -11.94 14.97 -12.07
C LYS A 37 -13.09 15.00 -13.07
N HIS A 38 -14.13 15.76 -12.76
CA HIS A 38 -15.31 15.91 -13.61
C HIS A 38 -14.95 16.44 -15.01
N PHE A 39 -13.98 17.34 -15.12
CA PHE A 39 -13.57 17.91 -16.39
C PHE A 39 -12.48 17.07 -17.08
N PRO A 40 -12.55 16.90 -18.41
CA PRO A 40 -11.52 16.17 -19.15
C PRO A 40 -10.17 16.88 -19.04
N GLY A 41 -9.09 16.09 -19.05
CA GLY A 41 -7.73 16.62 -18.97
C GLY A 41 -7.33 17.12 -17.57
N TYR A 42 -8.02 16.68 -16.53
CA TYR A 42 -7.65 17.00 -15.15
C TYR A 42 -6.18 16.67 -14.86
N SER A 43 -5.52 17.53 -14.09
CA SER A 43 -4.09 17.44 -13.86
C SER A 43 -3.72 17.73 -12.41
N LEU A 44 -2.56 17.23 -12.00
CA LEU A 44 -1.93 17.61 -10.74
C LEU A 44 -1.73 19.14 -10.72
N THR A 45 -2.10 19.79 -9.62
CA THR A 45 -1.83 21.22 -9.44
C THR A 45 -0.41 21.43 -8.90
N SER A 46 0.06 22.68 -8.87
CA SER A 46 1.30 23.03 -8.16
C SER A 46 1.23 22.68 -6.66
N LEU A 47 0.05 22.83 -6.04
CA LEU A 47 -0.18 22.39 -4.67
C LEU A 47 0.00 20.86 -4.58
N GLY A 48 -0.61 20.09 -5.47
CA GLY A 48 -0.47 18.64 -5.47
C GLY A 48 0.96 18.15 -5.70
N ALA A 49 1.73 18.83 -6.55
CA ALA A 49 3.15 18.57 -6.72
C ALA A 49 3.93 18.84 -5.43
N GLN A 50 3.69 19.99 -4.77
CA GLN A 50 4.33 20.33 -3.49
C GLN A 50 3.99 19.33 -2.39
N GLN A 51 2.73 18.89 -2.32
CA GLN A 51 2.28 17.90 -1.34
C GLN A 51 3.06 16.59 -1.50
N ASN A 52 3.16 16.06 -2.71
CA ASN A 52 3.91 14.81 -2.94
C ASN A 52 5.41 14.98 -2.74
N PHE A 53 5.97 16.13 -3.14
CA PHE A 53 7.35 16.48 -2.85
C PHE A 53 7.64 16.47 -1.35
N GLN A 54 6.80 17.13 -0.55
CA GLN A 54 6.93 17.14 0.91
C GLN A 54 6.85 15.73 1.49
N VAL A 55 5.86 14.93 1.08
CA VAL A 55 5.77 13.54 1.55
C VAL A 55 7.04 12.76 1.16
N GLY A 56 7.57 12.93 -0.05
CA GLY A 56 8.84 12.34 -0.47
C GLY A 56 10.02 12.74 0.42
N GLN A 57 10.10 14.01 0.82
CA GLN A 57 11.13 14.50 1.76
C GLN A 57 10.98 13.87 3.15
N ASP A 58 9.76 13.69 3.63
CA ASP A 58 9.52 13.05 4.92
C ASP A 58 9.96 11.57 4.89
N TYR A 59 9.68 10.86 3.80
CA TYR A 59 10.20 9.50 3.61
C TYR A 59 11.73 9.44 3.52
N ARG A 60 12.38 10.46 2.94
CA ARG A 60 13.84 10.60 2.98
C ARG A 60 14.33 10.74 4.44
N GLY A 61 13.72 11.66 5.20
CA GLY A 61 14.05 11.86 6.61
C GLY A 61 13.87 10.61 7.47
N ILE A 62 12.84 9.80 7.18
CA ILE A 62 12.57 8.57 7.92
C ILE A 62 13.52 7.45 7.51
N TYR A 63 13.81 7.25 6.23
CA TYR A 63 14.41 6.02 5.74
C TYR A 63 15.81 6.15 5.13
N LEU A 64 16.26 7.34 4.74
CA LEU A 64 17.52 7.54 4.01
C LEU A 64 18.58 8.24 4.87
N ASP A 65 18.17 9.29 5.59
CA ASP A 65 19.07 10.15 6.37
C ASP A 65 19.90 9.35 7.38
N SER A 66 21.20 9.65 7.48
CA SER A 66 22.17 8.89 8.30
C SER A 66 21.78 8.78 9.77
N ASP A 67 21.14 9.83 10.28
CA ASP A 67 20.85 10.03 11.69
C ASP A 67 19.45 9.50 12.07
N SER A 68 18.69 9.01 11.08
CA SER A 68 17.39 8.41 11.35
C SER A 68 17.53 7.05 12.04
N PRO A 69 16.81 6.80 13.15
CA PRO A 69 16.75 5.49 13.77
C PRO A 69 16.04 4.44 12.90
N LYS A 70 15.31 4.88 11.86
CA LYS A 70 14.60 4.01 10.91
C LYS A 70 15.29 3.92 9.55
N ARG A 71 16.54 4.38 9.46
CA ARG A 71 17.32 4.30 8.22
C ARG A 71 17.32 2.87 7.70
N ILE A 72 17.02 2.70 6.42
CA ILE A 72 17.06 1.40 5.77
C ILE A 72 18.51 0.92 5.72
N LEU A 73 18.75 -0.29 6.19
CA LEU A 73 20.06 -0.92 6.23
C LEU A 73 20.79 -0.78 4.89
N GLY A 74 21.91 -0.05 4.88
CA GLY A 74 22.80 0.09 3.72
C GLY A 74 22.21 0.89 2.54
N VAL A 75 21.15 1.68 2.74
CA VAL A 75 20.62 2.57 1.70
C VAL A 75 21.61 3.68 1.37
N SER A 76 21.70 4.01 0.09
CA SER A 76 22.40 5.20 -0.38
C SER A 76 21.54 6.41 -0.03
N GLU A 77 22.07 7.23 0.87
CA GLU A 77 21.41 8.41 1.43
C GLU A 77 21.19 9.48 0.36
N ASP A 78 22.27 9.99 -0.23
CA ASP A 78 22.18 11.11 -1.17
C ASP A 78 22.05 10.68 -2.63
N LYS A 79 22.79 9.65 -3.03
CA LYS A 79 22.88 9.24 -4.43
C LYS A 79 21.81 8.23 -4.77
N TYR A 80 20.99 8.52 -5.78
CA TYR A 80 20.09 7.52 -6.35
C TYR A 80 20.89 6.32 -6.90
N VAL A 81 20.54 5.13 -6.42
CA VAL A 81 21.08 3.85 -6.91
C VAL A 81 19.93 3.01 -7.46
N SER A 82 19.92 2.80 -8.77
CA SER A 82 18.83 2.11 -9.48
C SER A 82 18.55 0.68 -9.00
N SER A 83 19.56 -0.01 -8.46
CA SER A 83 19.37 -1.33 -7.86
C SER A 83 18.67 -1.30 -6.50
N GLN A 84 18.67 -0.15 -5.81
CA GLN A 84 18.06 0.02 -4.48
C GLN A 84 16.62 0.54 -4.55
N VAL A 85 16.28 1.35 -5.56
CA VAL A 85 14.99 2.05 -5.64
C VAL A 85 14.20 1.59 -6.87
N TYR A 86 12.97 1.16 -6.65
CA TYR A 86 12.00 0.83 -7.69
C TYR A 86 10.87 1.87 -7.64
N ALA A 87 10.40 2.34 -8.79
CA ALA A 87 9.23 3.19 -8.87
C ALA A 87 8.36 2.80 -10.07
N SER A 88 7.04 2.76 -9.88
CA SER A 88 6.08 2.52 -10.96
C SER A 88 4.78 3.28 -10.76
N ALA A 89 4.16 3.67 -11.87
CA ALA A 89 2.85 4.30 -11.92
C ALA A 89 2.09 3.83 -13.17
N PRO A 90 0.75 3.84 -13.15
CA PRO A 90 -0.02 3.77 -14.38
C PRO A 90 0.38 4.88 -15.35
N ASP A 91 0.26 4.64 -16.66
CA ASP A 91 0.55 5.62 -17.72
C ASP A 91 -0.54 6.71 -17.80
N GLN A 92 -0.74 7.40 -16.68
CA GLN A 92 -1.66 8.49 -16.49
C GLN A 92 -0.86 9.69 -16.02
N LYS A 93 -0.98 10.82 -16.73
CA LYS A 93 -0.18 12.03 -16.49
C LYS A 93 -0.13 12.41 -15.00
N ILE A 94 -1.27 12.44 -14.33
CA ILE A 94 -1.36 12.80 -12.91
C ILE A 94 -0.56 11.86 -11.99
N LEU A 95 -0.52 10.56 -12.28
CA LEU A 95 0.17 9.56 -11.45
C LEU A 95 1.67 9.54 -11.73
N LEU A 96 2.08 9.75 -12.99
CA LEU A 96 3.49 9.96 -13.34
C LEU A 96 4.05 11.25 -12.72
N ASP A 97 3.30 12.35 -12.80
CA ASP A 97 3.67 13.63 -12.17
C ASP A 97 3.74 13.49 -10.65
N THR A 98 2.77 12.80 -10.03
CA THR A 98 2.76 12.46 -8.59
C THR A 98 4.03 11.71 -8.19
N THR A 99 4.37 10.66 -8.94
CA THR A 99 5.54 9.82 -8.66
C THR A 99 6.83 10.61 -8.83
N THR A 100 6.89 11.46 -9.86
CA THR A 100 8.04 12.34 -10.10
C THR A 100 8.24 13.32 -8.96
N ALA A 101 7.18 13.99 -8.50
CA ALA A 101 7.23 14.93 -7.39
C ALA A 101 7.66 14.26 -6.07
N PHE A 102 7.11 13.08 -5.76
CA PHE A 102 7.56 12.29 -4.61
C PHE A 102 9.05 11.97 -4.69
N LEU A 103 9.53 11.48 -5.83
CA LEU A 103 10.93 11.09 -6.00
C LEU A 103 11.89 12.29 -5.98
N GLN A 104 11.43 13.47 -6.40
CA GLN A 104 12.15 14.74 -6.21
C GLN A 104 12.37 15.06 -4.73
N GLY A 105 11.40 14.75 -3.86
CA GLY A 105 11.56 14.88 -2.42
C GLY A 105 12.47 13.80 -1.81
N LEU A 106 12.35 12.57 -2.30
CA LEU A 106 13.11 11.42 -1.79
C LEU A 106 14.62 11.52 -2.12
N TYR A 107 14.94 11.88 -3.36
CA TYR A 107 16.30 12.09 -3.86
C TYR A 107 16.41 13.50 -4.48
N PRO A 108 16.59 14.54 -3.64
CA PRO A 108 16.65 15.92 -4.11
C PRO A 108 17.87 16.19 -4.98
N PRO A 109 17.87 17.31 -5.74
CA PRO A 109 19.03 17.75 -6.51
C PRO A 109 20.27 17.92 -5.62
N LEU A 110 21.40 17.41 -6.10
CA LEU A 110 22.68 17.54 -5.41
C LEU A 110 23.82 17.62 -6.44
N GLU A 111 24.40 18.82 -6.56
CA GLU A 111 25.47 19.11 -7.52
C GLU A 111 26.68 18.21 -7.34
N GLU A 112 27.10 17.97 -6.10
CA GLU A 112 28.28 17.16 -5.79
C GLU A 112 28.12 15.71 -6.24
N VAL A 113 26.90 15.16 -6.12
CA VAL A 113 26.58 13.78 -6.51
C VAL A 113 26.47 13.62 -8.03
N THR A 114 26.11 14.68 -8.74
CA THR A 114 25.86 14.66 -10.20
C THR A 114 26.99 15.27 -11.02
N ARG A 115 28.08 15.71 -10.38
CA ARG A 115 29.22 16.35 -11.04
C ARG A 115 29.98 15.36 -11.91
N LEU A 116 30.08 15.68 -13.20
CA LEU A 116 30.96 15.05 -14.18
C LEU A 116 32.12 16.00 -14.47
N THR A 117 33.35 15.54 -14.27
CA THR A 117 34.56 16.27 -14.69
C THR A 117 35.08 15.68 -16.00
N LEU A 118 35.21 16.51 -17.04
CA LEU A 118 35.74 16.12 -18.34
C LEU A 118 37.27 16.06 -18.31
N ALA A 119 37.87 15.37 -19.30
CA ALA A 119 39.31 15.24 -19.43
C ALA A 119 40.07 16.58 -19.54
N ASN A 120 39.39 17.65 -19.96
CA ASN A 120 39.95 19.01 -20.05
C ASN A 120 39.84 19.81 -18.72
N GLY A 121 39.33 19.20 -17.65
CA GLY A 121 39.16 19.83 -16.34
C GLY A 121 37.85 20.62 -16.15
N SER A 122 37.03 20.79 -17.19
CA SER A 122 35.70 21.41 -17.04
C SER A 122 34.74 20.48 -16.31
N ALA A 123 33.84 21.05 -15.51
CA ALA A 123 32.86 20.31 -14.72
C ALA A 123 31.43 20.68 -15.14
N TYR A 124 30.59 19.66 -15.25
CA TYR A 124 29.17 19.80 -15.55
C TYR A 124 28.36 19.09 -14.46
N THR A 125 27.25 19.68 -14.08
CA THR A 125 26.24 19.07 -13.21
C THR A 125 24.97 18.85 -14.03
N ASN A 126 24.11 17.96 -13.55
CA ASN A 126 22.78 17.84 -14.15
C ASN A 126 22.02 19.18 -14.01
N PRO A 127 21.10 19.51 -14.93
CA PRO A 127 20.21 20.66 -14.81
C PRO A 127 19.44 20.70 -13.48
N LEU A 128 18.78 21.82 -13.18
CA LEU A 128 18.02 22.04 -11.95
C LEU A 128 18.87 21.80 -10.69
N ASN A 129 20.09 22.36 -10.67
CA ASN A 129 21.04 22.30 -9.57
C ASN A 129 21.43 20.87 -9.17
N GLY A 130 21.69 20.01 -10.16
CA GLY A 130 22.13 18.64 -9.94
C GLY A 130 20.98 17.65 -9.76
N TYR A 131 19.87 17.81 -10.49
CA TYR A 131 18.73 16.90 -10.40
C TYR A 131 19.12 15.44 -10.69
N GLN A 132 18.57 14.53 -9.90
CA GLN A 132 18.79 13.10 -10.01
C GLN A 132 17.65 12.44 -10.78
N TYR A 133 17.97 11.82 -11.92
CA TYR A 133 16.99 11.15 -12.77
C TYR A 133 16.61 9.77 -12.22
N VAL A 134 15.69 9.74 -11.26
CA VAL A 134 15.13 8.48 -10.75
C VAL A 134 14.22 7.86 -11.80
N HIS A 135 14.39 6.56 -12.06
CA HIS A 135 13.66 5.87 -13.12
C HIS A 135 12.26 5.45 -12.65
N ILE A 136 11.23 5.88 -13.37
CA ILE A 136 9.83 5.49 -13.18
C ILE A 136 9.43 4.54 -14.29
N ARG A 137 8.85 3.40 -13.91
CA ARG A 137 8.20 2.49 -14.86
C ARG A 137 6.77 2.96 -15.09
N SER A 138 6.49 3.43 -16.30
CA SER A 138 5.12 3.71 -16.73
C SER A 138 4.46 2.41 -17.17
N GLU A 139 3.28 2.12 -16.63
CA GLU A 139 2.51 0.92 -16.94
C GLU A 139 1.27 1.31 -17.78
N PRO A 140 1.34 1.19 -19.12
CA PRO A 140 0.21 1.51 -19.99
C PRO A 140 -0.93 0.52 -19.76
N SER A 141 -2.19 0.95 -19.96
CA SER A 141 -3.37 0.11 -19.72
C SER A 141 -3.35 -1.23 -20.47
N THR A 142 -2.72 -1.25 -21.65
CA THR A 142 -2.54 -2.44 -22.50
C THR A 142 -1.46 -3.41 -22.00
N SER A 143 -0.67 -3.03 -21.00
CA SER A 143 0.32 -3.90 -20.36
C SER A 143 -0.36 -4.78 -19.32
N PRO A 144 -0.02 -6.09 -19.23
CA PRO A 144 -0.51 -6.93 -18.14
C PRO A 144 -0.05 -6.46 -16.75
N ASN A 145 0.95 -5.56 -16.67
CA ASN A 145 1.40 -4.98 -15.40
C ASN A 145 0.49 -3.85 -14.90
N SER A 146 -0.39 -3.28 -15.73
CA SER A 146 -1.29 -2.20 -15.32
C SER A 146 -2.21 -2.62 -14.18
N ILE A 147 -2.62 -3.89 -14.19
CA ILE A 147 -3.55 -4.48 -13.21
C ILE A 147 -3.06 -4.36 -11.76
N TRP A 148 -1.73 -4.32 -11.55
CA TRP A 148 -1.12 -4.26 -10.22
C TRP A 148 -1.33 -2.92 -9.51
N LEU A 149 -1.61 -1.86 -10.28
CA LEU A 149 -1.81 -0.49 -9.79
C LEU A 149 -3.23 0.02 -10.08
N LYS A 150 -3.92 -0.61 -11.04
CA LYS A 150 -5.27 -0.31 -11.54
C LYS A 150 -6.04 -1.59 -11.85
N GLY A 151 -6.24 -2.43 -10.84
CA GLY A 151 -6.89 -3.74 -11.01
C GLY A 151 -8.39 -3.68 -11.31
N ASP A 152 -8.99 -2.52 -11.08
CA ASP A 152 -10.38 -2.18 -11.36
C ASP A 152 -10.62 -1.75 -12.82
N ASP A 153 -9.61 -1.17 -13.46
CA ASP A 153 -9.67 -0.77 -14.87
C ASP A 153 -9.82 -2.00 -15.78
N SER A 154 -10.65 -1.89 -16.82
CA SER A 154 -10.93 -2.99 -17.76
C SER A 154 -11.37 -4.31 -17.10
N CYS A 155 -12.07 -4.21 -15.95
CA CYS A 155 -12.62 -5.33 -15.20
C CYS A 155 -14.18 -5.32 -15.23
N PRO A 156 -14.82 -5.95 -16.22
CA PRO A 156 -16.29 -6.01 -16.31
C PRO A 156 -16.98 -6.57 -15.07
N ALA A 157 -16.40 -7.59 -14.44
CA ALA A 157 -16.97 -8.17 -13.21
C ALA A 157 -16.98 -7.15 -12.06
N TYR A 158 -15.92 -6.37 -11.88
CA TYR A 158 -15.90 -5.26 -10.92
C TYR A 158 -16.95 -4.20 -11.25
N THR A 159 -17.07 -3.79 -12.52
CA THR A 159 -18.08 -2.80 -12.91
C THR A 159 -19.50 -3.24 -12.52
N ARG A 160 -19.85 -4.51 -12.76
CA ARG A 160 -21.15 -5.07 -12.36
C ARG A 160 -21.29 -5.14 -10.83
N ALA A 161 -20.27 -5.66 -10.16
CA ALA A 161 -20.25 -5.81 -8.71
C ALA A 161 -20.39 -4.45 -8.00
N SER A 162 -19.64 -3.43 -8.41
CA SER A 162 -19.71 -2.07 -7.89
C SER A 162 -21.08 -1.43 -8.17
N SER A 163 -21.59 -1.57 -9.40
CA SER A 163 -22.90 -1.02 -9.78
C SER A 163 -24.07 -1.62 -9.00
N SER A 164 -23.96 -2.86 -8.51
CA SER A 164 -25.00 -3.50 -7.69
C SER A 164 -25.28 -2.76 -6.38
N PHE A 165 -24.33 -1.95 -5.87
CA PHE A 165 -24.56 -1.13 -4.67
C PHE A 165 -25.74 -0.17 -4.85
N LYS A 166 -25.95 0.36 -6.07
CA LYS A 166 -27.06 1.27 -6.38
C LYS A 166 -28.44 0.62 -6.20
N ALA A 167 -28.52 -0.71 -6.25
CA ALA A 167 -29.75 -1.46 -6.01
C ALA A 167 -29.96 -1.82 -4.53
N SER A 168 -29.01 -1.53 -3.65
CA SER A 168 -29.10 -1.91 -2.24
C SER A 168 -30.09 -1.04 -1.46
N PRO A 169 -30.73 -1.59 -0.40
CA PRO A 169 -31.57 -0.80 0.50
C PRO A 169 -30.82 0.37 1.16
N GLU A 170 -29.54 0.18 1.48
CA GLU A 170 -28.69 1.23 2.04
C GLU A 170 -28.57 2.43 1.08
N PHE A 171 -28.29 2.17 -0.20
CA PHE A 171 -28.16 3.23 -1.20
C PHE A 171 -29.48 3.99 -1.40
N GLN A 172 -30.60 3.26 -1.49
CA GLN A 172 -31.94 3.85 -1.65
C GLN A 172 -32.29 4.74 -0.44
N GLN A 173 -32.11 4.21 0.78
CA GLN A 173 -32.35 4.96 2.01
C GLN A 173 -31.49 6.22 2.10
N ARG A 174 -30.19 6.13 1.79
CA ARG A 174 -29.29 7.30 1.81
C ARG A 174 -29.69 8.33 0.75
N THR A 175 -30.10 7.88 -0.43
CA THR A 175 -30.54 8.76 -1.51
C THR A 175 -31.77 9.56 -1.10
N GLU A 176 -32.79 8.90 -0.55
CA GLU A 176 -34.00 9.56 -0.07
C GLU A 176 -33.71 10.51 1.10
N ALA A 177 -32.97 10.05 2.11
CA ALA A 177 -32.69 10.82 3.32
C ALA A 177 -31.81 12.06 3.08
N THR A 178 -31.04 12.08 2.00
CA THR A 178 -30.10 13.18 1.68
C THR A 178 -30.55 14.06 0.53
N ALA A 179 -31.68 13.75 -0.13
CA ALA A 179 -32.18 14.54 -1.26
C ALA A 179 -32.37 16.04 -0.92
N PRO A 180 -32.98 16.42 0.23
CA PRO A 180 -33.10 17.84 0.59
C PRO A 180 -31.74 18.51 0.83
N PHE A 181 -30.76 17.77 1.33
CA PHE A 181 -29.41 18.29 1.58
C PHE A 181 -28.71 18.61 0.26
N TYR A 182 -28.73 17.68 -0.70
CA TYR A 182 -28.08 17.86 -2.00
C TYR A 182 -28.73 18.97 -2.83
N ALA A 183 -30.06 19.10 -2.82
CA ALA A 183 -30.78 20.10 -3.61
C ALA A 183 -30.31 21.55 -3.35
N ARG A 184 -29.78 21.85 -2.15
CA ARG A 184 -29.27 23.18 -1.77
C ARG A 184 -28.04 23.63 -2.56
N PHE A 185 -27.31 22.70 -3.18
CA PHE A 185 -26.08 23.02 -3.91
C PHE A 185 -26.32 23.37 -5.39
N TRP A 186 -27.57 23.48 -5.84
CA TRP A 186 -27.88 23.79 -7.24
C TRP A 186 -27.25 25.11 -7.67
N ASP A 187 -27.38 26.17 -6.88
CA ASP A 187 -26.82 27.47 -7.25
C ASP A 187 -25.28 27.44 -7.36
N ALA A 188 -24.61 26.57 -6.60
CA ALA A 188 -23.17 26.39 -6.71
C ALA A 188 -22.75 25.61 -7.96
N LEU A 189 -23.59 24.68 -8.44
CA LEU A 189 -23.26 23.73 -9.51
C LEU A 189 -23.95 24.02 -10.85
N ARG A 190 -24.90 24.96 -10.92
CA ARG A 190 -25.70 25.25 -12.13
C ARG A 190 -24.91 25.66 -13.37
N ASN A 191 -23.65 26.08 -13.20
CA ASN A 191 -22.75 26.44 -14.30
C ASN A 191 -21.88 25.26 -14.77
N VAL A 192 -21.97 24.10 -14.12
CA VAL A 192 -21.35 22.87 -14.60
C VAL A 192 -22.22 22.35 -15.77
N HIS A 193 -21.62 22.30 -16.96
CA HIS A 193 -22.33 22.26 -18.25
C HIS A 193 -23.32 21.10 -18.46
N ASP A 194 -23.09 19.96 -17.80
CA ASP A 194 -23.82 18.71 -17.90
C ASP A 194 -24.61 18.39 -16.61
N TYR A 195 -24.64 19.32 -15.65
CA TYR A 195 -25.43 19.20 -14.43
C TYR A 195 -26.82 19.82 -14.58
N ASN A 196 -27.81 19.13 -14.04
CA ASN A 196 -29.15 19.65 -13.79
C ASN A 196 -29.61 19.26 -12.37
N PRO A 197 -30.74 19.79 -11.86
CA PRO A 197 -31.21 19.49 -10.51
C PRO A 197 -31.39 17.99 -10.20
N ALA A 198 -31.69 17.14 -11.19
CA ALA A 198 -31.84 15.70 -10.97
C ALA A 198 -30.50 14.99 -10.73
N ASN A 199 -29.36 15.62 -11.06
CA ASN A 199 -28.04 15.09 -10.73
C ASN A 199 -27.68 15.29 -9.25
N LEU A 200 -28.35 16.20 -8.52
CA LEU A 200 -28.02 16.54 -7.13
C LEU A 200 -28.59 15.49 -6.16
N THR A 201 -27.98 14.32 -6.15
CA THR A 201 -28.38 13.17 -5.34
C THR A 201 -27.16 12.42 -4.83
N TYR A 202 -27.38 11.52 -3.87
CA TYR A 202 -26.36 10.59 -3.38
C TYR A 202 -25.73 9.72 -4.49
N ALA A 203 -26.44 9.51 -5.61
CA ALA A 203 -25.89 8.78 -6.75
C ALA A 203 -24.66 9.44 -7.37
N ASN A 204 -24.49 10.76 -7.19
CA ASN A 204 -23.32 11.53 -7.62
C ASN A 204 -22.54 12.08 -6.41
N ALA A 205 -22.60 11.42 -5.26
CA ALA A 205 -22.01 11.91 -4.01
C ALA A 205 -20.53 12.30 -4.14
N TYR A 206 -19.72 11.47 -4.79
CA TYR A 206 -18.31 11.76 -5.02
C TYR A 206 -18.10 12.92 -5.98
N ASP A 207 -18.79 12.93 -7.12
CA ASP A 207 -18.61 13.96 -8.15
C ASP A 207 -19.00 15.36 -7.63
N ILE A 208 -20.13 15.44 -6.92
CA ILE A 208 -20.58 16.67 -6.24
C ILE A 208 -19.55 17.11 -5.19
N TYR A 209 -19.10 16.19 -4.33
CA TYR A 209 -18.08 16.51 -3.33
C TYR A 209 -16.78 16.99 -4.00
N ASP A 210 -16.33 16.34 -5.06
CA ASP A 210 -15.09 16.68 -5.75
C ASP A 210 -15.14 18.06 -6.40
N LEU A 211 -16.21 18.36 -7.13
CA LEU A 211 -16.44 19.66 -7.76
C LEU A 211 -16.37 20.79 -6.72
N LEU A 212 -17.07 20.62 -5.59
CA LEU A 212 -17.12 21.64 -4.53
C LEU A 212 -15.81 21.71 -3.73
N ASN A 213 -15.17 20.57 -3.46
CA ASN A 213 -13.90 20.51 -2.73
C ASN A 213 -12.76 21.18 -3.52
N THR A 214 -12.62 20.84 -4.80
CA THR A 214 -11.59 21.45 -5.66
C THR A 214 -11.84 22.93 -5.87
N ALA A 215 -13.10 23.35 -6.08
CA ALA A 215 -13.47 24.76 -6.11
C ALA A 215 -13.08 25.49 -4.82
N SER A 216 -13.32 24.89 -3.65
CA SER A 216 -12.96 25.50 -2.36
C SER A 216 -11.44 25.70 -2.18
N ILE A 217 -10.61 24.89 -2.84
CA ILE A 217 -9.14 24.94 -2.75
C ILE A 217 -8.53 25.88 -3.82
N GLN A 218 -9.05 25.86 -5.05
CA GLN A 218 -8.36 26.39 -6.24
C GLN A 218 -8.90 27.72 -6.77
N ASN A 219 -10.04 28.19 -6.28
CA ASN A 219 -10.75 29.34 -6.86
C ASN A 219 -10.03 30.69 -6.76
N ALA A 220 -8.94 30.81 -6.00
CA ALA A 220 -8.13 32.02 -6.01
C ALA A 220 -7.31 32.22 -7.30
N SER A 221 -7.15 31.20 -8.16
CA SER A 221 -6.20 31.31 -9.29
C SER A 221 -6.51 30.58 -10.60
N SER A 222 -7.55 29.75 -10.75
CA SER A 222 -7.60 28.90 -11.96
C SER A 222 -8.94 28.29 -12.41
N ALA A 223 -10.11 28.84 -12.09
CA ALA A 223 -11.31 28.48 -12.85
C ALA A 223 -11.35 29.29 -14.16
N PRO A 224 -11.38 28.65 -15.35
CA PRO A 224 -11.85 29.31 -16.56
C PRO A 224 -13.22 29.96 -16.26
N ALA A 225 -13.43 31.21 -16.69
CA ALA A 225 -14.63 32.00 -16.35
C ALA A 225 -15.97 31.31 -16.69
N ASN A 226 -15.94 30.27 -17.52
CA ASN A 226 -17.04 29.42 -17.97
C ASN A 226 -17.36 28.21 -17.06
N HIS A 227 -16.64 28.00 -15.95
CA HIS A 227 -16.91 26.91 -14.98
C HIS A 227 -16.94 27.41 -13.52
N ALA A 228 -17.40 28.65 -13.30
CA ALA A 228 -17.44 29.26 -11.98
C ALA A 228 -18.40 28.48 -11.04
N ILE A 229 -17.82 27.66 -10.17
CA ILE A 229 -18.48 27.01 -9.04
C ILE A 229 -18.41 27.96 -7.84
N SER A 230 -19.56 28.21 -7.19
CA SER A 230 -19.60 29.08 -6.00
C SER A 230 -18.72 28.49 -4.89
N HIS A 231 -17.88 29.32 -4.27
CA HIS A 231 -16.92 28.91 -3.23
C HIS A 231 -17.48 29.04 -1.81
N ASP A 232 -18.68 29.61 -1.65
CA ASP A 232 -19.29 29.84 -0.33
C ASP A 232 -20.02 28.59 0.17
N ILE A 233 -19.25 27.51 0.31
CA ILE A 233 -19.71 26.27 0.94
C ILE A 233 -19.20 26.26 2.37
N SER A 234 -20.12 26.14 3.33
CA SER A 234 -19.74 26.09 4.74
C SER A 234 -18.89 24.84 5.03
N ALA A 235 -17.91 24.96 5.94
CA ALA A 235 -17.10 23.80 6.34
C ALA A 235 -17.94 22.60 6.84
N PRO A 236 -19.04 22.78 7.61
CA PRO A 236 -19.94 21.68 7.95
C PRO A 236 -20.62 21.02 6.75
N ASP A 237 -21.05 21.80 5.75
CA ASP A 237 -21.65 21.25 4.53
C ASP A 237 -20.63 20.47 3.71
N LEU A 238 -19.40 20.99 3.55
CA LEU A 238 -18.33 20.29 2.86
C LEU A 238 -17.94 18.98 3.59
N ALA A 239 -17.89 18.99 4.92
CA ALA A 239 -17.65 17.79 5.72
C ALA A 239 -18.79 16.77 5.57
N ARG A 240 -20.04 17.21 5.46
CA ARG A 240 -21.18 16.31 5.22
C ARG A 240 -21.15 15.73 3.81
N LEU A 241 -20.85 16.54 2.78
CA LEU A 241 -20.62 16.07 1.42
C LEU A 241 -19.50 15.02 1.35
N ARG A 242 -18.38 15.31 2.03
CA ARG A 242 -17.26 14.40 2.20
C ARG A 242 -17.69 13.06 2.78
N THR A 243 -18.43 13.08 3.90
CA THR A 243 -18.92 11.88 4.59
C THR A 243 -19.85 11.04 3.70
N LEU A 244 -20.67 11.69 2.87
CA LEU A 244 -21.54 10.98 1.93
C LEU A 244 -20.72 10.37 0.78
N ALA A 245 -19.74 11.10 0.24
CA ALA A 245 -18.79 10.57 -0.74
C ALA A 245 -17.98 9.39 -0.17
N ASP A 246 -17.55 9.46 1.08
CA ASP A 246 -16.89 8.34 1.79
C ASP A 246 -17.71 7.07 1.73
N SER A 247 -18.96 7.16 2.19
CA SER A 247 -19.85 6.01 2.23
C SER A 247 -20.11 5.43 0.83
N ALA A 248 -20.27 6.30 -0.19
CA ALA A 248 -20.55 5.86 -1.54
C ALA A 248 -19.34 5.16 -2.17
N GLU A 249 -18.16 5.77 -2.07
CA GLU A 249 -16.93 5.24 -2.67
C GLU A 249 -16.43 4.00 -1.94
N PHE A 250 -16.53 3.94 -0.61
CA PHE A 250 -16.15 2.74 0.14
C PHE A 250 -17.05 1.55 -0.25
N ALA A 251 -18.37 1.76 -0.29
CA ALA A 251 -19.31 0.70 -0.68
C ALA A 251 -19.17 0.26 -2.15
N ALA A 252 -18.70 1.16 -3.03
CA ALA A 252 -18.40 0.86 -4.42
C ALA A 252 -17.10 0.06 -4.60
N ASN A 253 -16.11 0.24 -3.70
CA ASN A 253 -14.78 -0.37 -3.78
C ASN A 253 -14.56 -1.54 -2.80
N TYR A 254 -15.52 -1.80 -1.91
CA TYR A 254 -15.48 -2.94 -1.01
C TYR A 254 -16.88 -3.35 -0.54
N GLY A 255 -17.08 -4.65 -0.37
CA GLY A 255 -18.25 -5.23 0.27
C GLY A 255 -17.93 -6.63 0.75
N ARG A 256 -18.19 -6.93 2.03
CA ARG A 256 -17.88 -8.24 2.63
C ARG A 256 -18.52 -9.40 1.87
N ASP A 257 -19.76 -9.19 1.41
CA ASP A 257 -20.55 -10.18 0.67
C ASP A 257 -20.41 -10.02 -0.85
N GLU A 258 -19.58 -9.08 -1.31
CA GLU A 258 -19.31 -8.81 -2.73
C GLU A 258 -17.79 -8.61 -2.94
N PRO A 259 -16.98 -9.69 -2.83
CA PRO A 259 -15.53 -9.60 -2.82
C PRO A 259 -14.95 -9.04 -4.11
N MET A 260 -15.70 -9.08 -5.23
CA MET A 260 -15.22 -8.55 -6.50
C MET A 260 -15.05 -7.03 -6.49
N ARG A 261 -15.76 -6.30 -5.63
CA ARG A 261 -15.50 -4.87 -5.43
C ARG A 261 -14.08 -4.61 -4.94
N ALA A 262 -13.48 -5.56 -4.23
CA ALA A 262 -12.14 -5.45 -3.67
C ALA A 262 -10.98 -5.72 -4.66
N ILE A 263 -11.25 -5.82 -5.97
CA ILE A 263 -10.23 -6.27 -6.96
C ILE A 263 -9.00 -5.36 -7.01
N GLY A 264 -9.18 -4.04 -6.91
CA GLY A 264 -8.06 -3.08 -6.91
C GLY A 264 -7.15 -3.29 -5.69
N GLY A 265 -7.74 -3.54 -4.52
CA GLY A 265 -7.01 -3.90 -3.31
C GLY A 265 -6.32 -5.26 -3.42
N ALA A 266 -6.96 -6.23 -4.08
CA ALA A 266 -6.43 -7.58 -4.24
C ALA A 266 -5.21 -7.61 -5.19
N THR A 267 -5.24 -6.85 -6.28
CA THR A 267 -4.06 -6.74 -7.16
C THR A 267 -2.94 -5.92 -6.52
N LEU A 268 -3.26 -4.85 -5.79
CA LEU A 268 -2.26 -4.11 -5.01
C LEU A 268 -1.61 -5.00 -3.93
N ALA A 269 -2.38 -5.83 -3.24
CA ALA A 269 -1.87 -6.82 -2.29
C ALA A 269 -0.84 -7.76 -2.94
N GLY A 270 -1.11 -8.22 -4.17
CA GLY A 270 -0.17 -8.99 -4.98
C GLY A 270 1.11 -8.19 -5.32
N ALA A 271 0.96 -6.93 -5.70
CA ALA A 271 2.07 -6.03 -6.01
C ALA A 271 2.98 -5.79 -4.79
N VAL A 272 2.39 -5.51 -3.62
CA VAL A 272 3.11 -5.32 -2.35
C VAL A 272 3.85 -6.60 -1.97
N LEU A 273 3.20 -7.75 -2.05
CA LEU A 273 3.82 -9.04 -1.77
C LEU A 273 5.04 -9.28 -2.69
N ALA A 274 4.91 -8.98 -3.98
CA ALA A 274 6.00 -9.12 -4.94
C ALA A 274 7.18 -8.17 -4.64
N ARG A 275 6.91 -6.91 -4.27
CA ARG A 275 7.96 -5.93 -3.94
C ARG A 275 8.69 -6.26 -2.66
N LEU A 276 7.98 -6.64 -1.60
CA LEU A 276 8.62 -7.05 -0.34
C LEU A 276 9.41 -8.35 -0.52
N ASN A 277 8.88 -9.31 -1.31
CA ASN A 277 9.61 -10.53 -1.62
C ASN A 277 10.89 -10.24 -2.43
N GLU A 278 10.88 -9.23 -3.33
CA GLU A 278 12.11 -8.78 -4.02
C GLU A 278 13.18 -8.32 -3.02
N THR A 279 12.81 -7.57 -1.98
CA THR A 279 13.72 -7.19 -0.89
C THR A 279 14.31 -8.42 -0.20
N VAL A 280 13.48 -9.42 0.13
CA VAL A 280 13.92 -10.67 0.76
C VAL A 280 14.88 -11.47 -0.13
N VAL A 281 14.47 -11.80 -1.35
CA VAL A 281 15.27 -12.70 -2.23
C VAL A 281 16.55 -12.04 -2.74
N THR A 282 16.61 -10.71 -2.72
CA THR A 282 17.82 -9.96 -3.06
C THR A 282 18.67 -9.61 -1.84
N HIS A 283 18.33 -10.13 -0.65
CA HIS A 283 19.01 -9.86 0.61
C HIS A 283 19.18 -8.36 0.87
N GLY A 284 18.11 -7.58 0.66
CA GLY A 284 18.08 -6.14 0.89
C GLY A 284 18.79 -5.31 -0.18
N ARG A 285 19.10 -5.87 -1.37
CA ARG A 285 19.62 -5.06 -2.49
C ARG A 285 18.55 -4.09 -3.00
N ARG A 286 17.30 -4.56 -3.15
CA ARG A 286 16.12 -3.69 -3.29
C ARG A 286 15.73 -3.18 -1.90
N LYS A 287 15.57 -1.86 -1.76
CA LYS A 287 15.41 -1.19 -0.45
C LYS A 287 14.14 -0.37 -0.38
N PHE A 288 13.84 0.37 -1.43
CA PHE A 288 12.67 1.24 -1.50
C PHE A 288 11.88 0.94 -2.76
N SER A 289 10.57 0.72 -2.62
CA SER A 289 9.66 0.58 -3.76
C SER A 289 8.54 1.59 -3.64
N LEU A 290 8.36 2.43 -4.66
CA LEU A 290 7.25 3.39 -4.77
C LEU A 290 6.26 2.92 -5.83
N LEU A 291 5.01 2.80 -5.46
CA LEU A 291 3.88 2.51 -6.33
C LEU A 291 2.93 3.71 -6.24
N ALA A 292 2.46 4.24 -7.37
CA ALA A 292 1.46 5.30 -7.36
C ALA A 292 0.11 4.81 -7.87
N GLY A 293 -0.97 5.34 -7.30
CA GLY A 293 -2.31 5.03 -7.73
C GLY A 293 -3.35 6.01 -7.18
N SER A 294 -4.59 5.54 -7.10
CA SER A 294 -5.75 6.37 -6.77
C SER A 294 -6.43 5.89 -5.49
N TYR A 295 -7.34 6.72 -4.97
CA TYR A 295 -7.96 6.48 -3.67
C TYR A 295 -8.83 5.22 -3.65
N ASP A 296 -9.41 4.83 -4.78
CA ASP A 296 -10.21 3.62 -4.97
C ASP A 296 -9.43 2.37 -4.56
N THR A 297 -8.17 2.27 -4.99
CA THR A 297 -7.26 1.19 -4.59
C THR A 297 -6.99 1.18 -3.08
N PHE A 298 -6.89 2.36 -2.43
CA PHE A 298 -6.77 2.44 -0.96
C PHE A 298 -8.03 1.89 -0.29
N LEU A 299 -9.22 2.38 -0.66
CA LEU A 299 -10.49 1.94 -0.06
C LEU A 299 -10.69 0.43 -0.21
N SER A 300 -10.39 -0.07 -1.41
CA SER A 300 -10.43 -1.47 -1.74
C SER A 300 -9.49 -2.29 -0.84
N PHE A 301 -8.25 -1.83 -0.66
CA PHE A 301 -7.28 -2.47 0.23
C PHE A 301 -7.68 -2.36 1.71
N PHE A 302 -8.21 -1.22 2.16
CA PHE A 302 -8.63 -0.99 3.54
C PHE A 302 -9.68 -2.00 3.99
N GLY A 303 -10.70 -2.23 3.16
CA GLY A 303 -11.69 -3.26 3.42
C GLY A 303 -11.09 -4.67 3.36
N LEU A 304 -10.33 -4.97 2.29
CA LEU A 304 -9.75 -6.29 2.06
C LEU A 304 -8.78 -6.73 3.18
N ALA A 305 -7.99 -5.80 3.70
CA ALA A 305 -7.04 -6.00 4.78
C ALA A 305 -7.66 -5.84 6.17
N GLU A 306 -8.99 -5.67 6.26
CA GLU A 306 -9.75 -5.52 7.51
C GLU A 306 -9.27 -4.36 8.40
N LEU A 307 -8.75 -3.30 7.79
CA LEU A 307 -8.27 -2.11 8.51
C LEU A 307 -9.41 -1.33 9.18
N THR A 308 -10.64 -1.47 8.69
CA THR A 308 -11.83 -0.90 9.32
C THR A 308 -12.13 -1.44 10.71
N ALA A 309 -11.57 -2.60 11.08
CA ALA A 309 -11.61 -3.11 12.45
C ALA A 309 -10.63 -2.38 13.38
N ALA A 310 -9.54 -1.81 12.83
CA ALA A 310 -8.53 -1.08 13.58
C ALA A 310 -8.90 0.40 13.81
N SER A 311 -9.57 1.03 12.84
CA SER A 311 -10.10 2.40 12.97
C SER A 311 -11.26 2.63 12.01
N THR A 312 -12.25 3.41 12.45
CA THR A 312 -13.34 3.88 11.57
C THR A 312 -12.87 4.85 10.50
N ASP A 313 -11.67 5.42 10.62
CA ASP A 313 -11.12 6.33 9.61
C ASP A 313 -10.87 5.63 8.26
N PHE A 314 -10.69 4.30 8.27
CA PHE A 314 -10.48 3.49 7.07
C PHE A 314 -11.74 3.29 6.21
N TYR A 315 -12.89 3.84 6.64
CA TYR A 315 -14.06 3.98 5.76
C TYR A 315 -13.98 5.21 4.84
N GLY A 316 -13.06 6.15 5.11
CA GLY A 316 -12.98 7.40 4.38
C GLY A 316 -11.98 7.41 3.23
N LEU A 317 -12.22 8.22 2.19
CA LEU A 317 -11.21 8.58 1.19
C LEU A 317 -9.95 9.11 1.91
N PRO A 318 -8.78 8.55 1.60
CA PRO A 318 -7.52 9.13 2.03
C PRO A 318 -7.40 10.58 1.55
N ALA A 319 -6.82 11.46 2.36
CA ALA A 319 -6.49 12.83 1.97
C ALA A 319 -5.48 12.87 0.80
N TYR A 320 -5.31 14.03 0.14
CA TYR A 320 -4.35 14.16 -0.95
C TYR A 320 -2.93 13.86 -0.48
N ALA A 321 -2.14 13.18 -1.31
CA ALA A 321 -0.79 12.69 -0.97
C ALA A 321 -0.73 11.70 0.22
N SER A 322 -1.84 11.01 0.54
CA SER A 322 -1.81 9.91 1.51
C SER A 322 -0.96 8.74 1.02
N THR A 323 -0.36 8.01 1.96
CA THR A 323 0.49 6.86 1.67
C THR A 323 0.17 5.67 2.58
N MET A 324 0.20 4.48 1.98
CA MET A 324 0.33 3.20 2.70
C MET A 324 1.78 2.76 2.59
N ALA A 325 2.41 2.38 3.70
CA ALA A 325 3.74 1.81 3.72
C ALA A 325 3.74 0.42 4.36
N PHE A 326 4.57 -0.45 3.82
CA PHE A 326 4.86 -1.77 4.37
C PHE A 326 6.36 -1.82 4.63
N GLU A 327 6.74 -1.74 5.91
CA GLU A 327 8.11 -1.92 6.35
C GLU A 327 8.40 -3.41 6.48
N ILE A 328 9.52 -3.85 5.94
CA ILE A 328 10.12 -5.15 6.28
C ILE A 328 11.32 -4.89 7.18
N PHE A 329 11.32 -5.49 8.36
CA PHE A 329 12.24 -5.14 9.45
C PHE A 329 12.59 -6.35 10.32
N THR A 330 13.54 -6.17 11.21
CA THR A 330 13.92 -7.12 12.28
C THR A 330 14.05 -6.36 13.58
N GLU A 331 13.71 -6.97 14.72
CA GLU A 331 13.87 -6.39 16.05
C GLU A 331 15.32 -6.44 16.57
N ASN A 332 16.24 -7.00 15.76
CA ASN A 332 17.66 -7.09 16.05
C ASN A 332 18.45 -6.01 15.30
N ASN A 333 19.47 -5.45 15.96
CA ASN A 333 20.37 -4.48 15.34
C ASN A 333 21.37 -5.25 14.48
N VAL A 334 21.19 -5.18 13.16
CA VAL A 334 21.95 -6.00 12.21
C VAL A 334 22.66 -5.14 11.17
N THR A 335 23.85 -5.58 10.76
CA THR A 335 24.63 -4.95 9.68
C THR A 335 24.50 -5.69 8.34
N VAL A 336 23.84 -6.84 8.35
CA VAL A 336 23.58 -7.69 7.19
C VAL A 336 22.13 -8.18 7.23
N PHE A 337 21.60 -8.58 6.08
CA PHE A 337 20.24 -9.11 6.00
C PHE A 337 20.10 -10.38 6.88
N PRO A 338 19.14 -10.44 7.81
CA PRO A 338 19.04 -11.51 8.80
C PRO A 338 18.43 -12.78 8.20
N ALA A 339 18.35 -13.84 9.03
CA ALA A 339 17.59 -15.03 8.69
C ALA A 339 16.09 -14.71 8.60
N LEU A 340 15.35 -15.43 7.77
CA LEU A 340 13.96 -15.09 7.44
C LEU A 340 13.00 -15.24 8.62
N GLU A 341 13.33 -16.10 9.56
CA GLU A 341 12.63 -16.28 10.84
C GLU A 341 12.66 -15.05 11.75
N ASP A 342 13.64 -14.17 11.58
CA ASP A 342 13.78 -12.92 12.35
C ASP A 342 13.15 -11.71 11.64
N VAL A 343 12.56 -11.93 10.46
CA VAL A 343 11.97 -10.87 9.64
C VAL A 343 10.49 -10.74 9.91
N SER A 344 10.08 -9.50 10.14
CA SER A 344 8.69 -9.08 10.32
C SER A 344 8.28 -8.01 9.31
N VAL A 345 6.97 -7.86 9.12
CA VAL A 345 6.36 -6.81 8.31
C VAL A 345 5.37 -6.05 9.16
N ARG A 346 5.29 -4.73 8.97
CA ARG A 346 4.21 -3.92 9.52
C ARG A 346 3.66 -2.92 8.52
N PHE A 347 2.39 -2.63 8.66
CA PHE A 347 1.67 -1.65 7.85
C PHE A 347 1.64 -0.30 8.57
N LEU A 348 1.89 0.76 7.82
CA LEU A 348 1.79 2.14 8.28
C LEU A 348 0.91 2.93 7.31
N PHE A 349 0.15 3.87 7.85
CA PHE A 349 -0.66 4.79 7.06
C PHE A 349 -0.37 6.23 7.47
N ARG A 350 -0.17 7.07 6.46
CA ARG A 350 -0.12 8.53 6.58
C ARG A 350 -1.26 9.11 5.76
N ASN A 351 -2.13 9.85 6.42
CA ASN A 351 -3.35 10.40 5.81
C ASN A 351 -3.15 11.84 5.31
N GLY A 352 -2.28 12.00 4.31
CA GLY A 352 -2.10 13.23 3.55
C GLY A 352 -0.75 13.92 3.78
N SER A 353 -0.58 15.08 3.12
CA SER A 353 0.65 15.88 3.24
C SER A 353 0.82 16.55 4.59
N ASP A 354 -0.28 16.92 5.25
CA ASP A 354 -0.26 17.79 6.44
C ASP A 354 0.02 17.02 7.74
N VAL A 355 0.19 15.70 7.64
CA VAL A 355 0.50 14.81 8.76
C VAL A 355 1.87 14.21 8.53
N GLU A 356 2.87 14.55 9.33
CA GLU A 356 4.24 14.03 9.13
C GLU A 356 4.39 12.55 9.52
N GLU A 357 3.58 12.06 10.47
CA GLU A 357 3.74 10.75 11.10
C GLU A 357 3.25 9.58 10.21
N LEU A 358 4.10 8.54 10.09
CA LEU A 358 3.69 7.21 9.64
C LEU A 358 3.18 6.39 10.85
N ARG A 359 1.87 6.25 10.96
CA ARG A 359 1.25 5.52 12.07
C ARG A 359 1.05 4.05 11.72
N ALA A 360 1.50 3.15 12.60
CA ALA A 360 1.31 1.71 12.44
C ALA A 360 -0.12 1.28 12.80
N PHE A 361 -0.69 0.38 12.00
CA PHE A 361 -1.99 -0.25 12.26
C PHE A 361 -1.91 -1.77 12.07
N PRO A 362 -2.65 -2.56 12.87
CA PRO A 362 -2.69 -4.00 12.69
C PRO A 362 -3.42 -4.36 11.39
N LEU A 363 -2.89 -5.34 10.67
CA LEU A 363 -3.51 -5.89 9.47
C LEU A 363 -4.42 -7.07 9.83
N PHE A 364 -5.37 -7.36 8.94
CA PHE A 364 -6.15 -8.61 8.90
C PHE A 364 -7.03 -8.83 10.13
N GLY A 365 -7.56 -7.75 10.72
CA GLY A 365 -8.45 -7.80 11.89
C GLY A 365 -7.75 -8.23 13.18
N ARG A 366 -6.41 -8.20 13.21
CA ARG A 366 -5.59 -8.57 14.37
C ARG A 366 -5.37 -7.38 15.31
N SER A 367 -4.66 -7.61 16.41
CA SER A 367 -4.24 -6.57 17.36
C SER A 367 -2.78 -6.16 17.19
N GLU A 368 -1.93 -7.06 16.68
CA GLU A 368 -0.50 -6.86 16.54
C GLU A 368 -0.18 -6.06 15.27
N THR A 369 0.70 -5.06 15.40
CA THR A 369 1.17 -4.26 14.26
C THR A 369 2.36 -4.91 13.55
N ALA A 370 3.13 -5.75 14.24
CA ALA A 370 4.23 -6.51 13.68
C ALA A 370 3.78 -7.95 13.36
N LEU A 371 3.99 -8.39 12.12
CA LEU A 371 3.67 -9.73 11.66
C LEU A 371 4.94 -10.46 11.20
N PRO A 372 5.22 -11.68 11.68
CA PRO A 372 6.29 -12.49 11.12
C PRO A 372 6.13 -12.64 9.60
N TRP A 373 7.22 -12.60 8.85
CA TRP A 373 7.21 -12.63 7.38
C TRP A 373 6.35 -13.78 6.83
N SER A 374 6.48 -14.97 7.41
CA SER A 374 5.72 -16.16 7.00
C SER A 374 4.21 -16.00 7.19
N GLU A 375 3.77 -15.36 8.28
CA GLU A 375 2.37 -15.06 8.54
C GLU A 375 1.84 -13.97 7.62
N PHE A 376 2.62 -12.90 7.42
CA PHE A 376 2.26 -11.83 6.48
C PHE A 376 2.05 -12.38 5.07
N VAL A 377 2.98 -13.22 4.57
CA VAL A 377 2.86 -13.85 3.25
C VAL A 377 1.62 -14.74 3.17
N ALA A 378 1.32 -15.50 4.23
CA ALA A 378 0.16 -16.39 4.24
C ALA A 378 -1.17 -15.61 4.25
N GLU A 379 -1.28 -14.57 5.07
CA GLU A 379 -2.50 -13.76 5.18
C GLU A 379 -2.72 -12.83 4.00
N MET A 380 -1.66 -12.19 3.51
CA MET A 380 -1.72 -11.37 2.30
C MET A 380 -2.03 -12.24 1.08
N GLY A 381 -1.43 -13.43 0.98
CA GLY A 381 -1.64 -14.36 -0.13
C GLY A 381 -3.07 -14.90 -0.25
N LYS A 382 -3.83 -14.98 0.86
CA LYS A 382 -5.27 -15.34 0.82
C LYS A 382 -6.15 -14.26 0.18
N ARG A 383 -5.66 -13.02 0.16
CA ARG A 383 -6.38 -11.81 -0.26
C ARG A 383 -5.90 -11.27 -1.60
N ALA A 384 -4.66 -11.62 -1.97
CA ALA A 384 -4.00 -11.11 -3.16
C ALA A 384 -4.40 -11.89 -4.42
N VAL A 385 -4.63 -11.14 -5.50
CA VAL A 385 -4.48 -11.68 -6.85
C VAL A 385 -3.01 -11.68 -7.19
N THR A 386 -2.47 -12.83 -7.59
CA THR A 386 -1.02 -13.04 -7.72
C THR A 386 -0.57 -13.36 -9.15
N SER A 387 -1.50 -13.47 -10.09
CA SER A 387 -1.19 -13.69 -11.50
C SER A 387 -2.13 -12.96 -12.45
N VAL A 388 -1.62 -12.63 -13.63
CA VAL A 388 -2.41 -12.02 -14.71
C VAL A 388 -3.57 -12.95 -15.11
N LYS A 389 -3.33 -14.27 -15.14
CA LYS A 389 -4.37 -15.26 -15.44
C LYS A 389 -5.52 -15.19 -14.44
N GLU A 390 -5.20 -15.21 -13.15
CA GLU A 390 -6.20 -15.12 -12.07
C GLU A 390 -7.02 -13.83 -12.19
N TRP A 391 -6.36 -12.70 -12.46
CA TRP A 391 -7.06 -11.43 -12.71
C TRP A 391 -7.99 -11.51 -13.93
N CYS A 392 -7.49 -12.01 -15.08
CA CYS A 392 -8.28 -12.13 -16.30
C CYS A 392 -9.53 -13.00 -16.10
N GLU A 393 -9.39 -14.12 -15.38
CA GLU A 393 -10.49 -15.03 -15.05
C GLU A 393 -11.49 -14.38 -14.09
N ALA A 394 -11.01 -13.74 -13.02
CA ALA A 394 -11.87 -13.08 -12.03
C ALA A 394 -12.62 -11.88 -12.63
N CYS A 395 -11.95 -11.08 -13.46
CA CYS A 395 -12.52 -9.88 -14.06
C CYS A 395 -13.43 -10.16 -15.26
N GLU A 396 -13.36 -11.36 -15.83
CA GLU A 396 -13.94 -11.67 -17.14
C GLU A 396 -13.49 -10.67 -18.21
N SER A 397 -12.21 -10.28 -18.17
CA SER A 397 -11.68 -9.22 -19.01
C SER A 397 -11.43 -9.70 -20.44
N THR A 398 -11.63 -8.78 -21.39
CA THR A 398 -11.37 -9.00 -22.82
C THR A 398 -10.12 -8.27 -23.32
N GLU A 399 -9.31 -7.74 -22.40
CA GLU A 399 -8.02 -7.12 -22.73
C GLU A 399 -7.14 -8.05 -23.57
N GLY A 400 -6.34 -7.45 -24.46
CA GLY A 400 -5.53 -8.22 -25.41
C GLY A 400 -4.58 -9.23 -24.73
N PHE A 401 -4.04 -8.89 -23.56
CA PHE A 401 -3.19 -9.78 -22.77
C PHE A 401 -3.95 -10.93 -22.08
N CYS A 402 -5.29 -10.86 -21.97
CA CYS A 402 -6.11 -11.95 -21.44
C CYS A 402 -6.42 -13.03 -22.48
N MET A 403 -6.32 -12.71 -23.78
CA MET A 403 -6.65 -13.63 -24.87
C MET A 403 -5.80 -14.90 -24.90
N VAL A 404 -4.58 -14.87 -24.34
CA VAL A 404 -3.72 -16.06 -24.26
C VAL A 404 -4.27 -17.12 -23.29
N TYR A 405 -5.19 -16.75 -22.40
CA TYR A 405 -5.79 -17.64 -21.41
C TYR A 405 -7.16 -18.19 -21.85
N SER A 406 -7.77 -17.64 -22.92
CA SER A 406 -9.07 -18.07 -23.45
C SER A 406 -8.98 -19.12 -24.56
N VAL A 407 -7.77 -19.49 -25.01
CA VAL A 407 -7.56 -20.50 -26.06
C VAL A 407 -7.27 -21.89 -25.43
N PRO A 408 -8.01 -22.95 -25.81
CA PRO A 408 -7.69 -24.33 -25.40
C PRO A 408 -6.27 -24.73 -25.85
N THR A 409 -5.53 -25.39 -24.96
CA THR A 409 -4.10 -25.74 -25.10
C THR A 409 -3.70 -26.59 -26.32
N THR A 410 -4.66 -27.04 -27.15
CA THR A 410 -4.43 -27.89 -28.32
C THR A 410 -4.00 -27.14 -29.59
N LYS A 411 -3.90 -25.80 -29.56
CA LYS A 411 -3.45 -24.98 -30.72
C LYS A 411 -2.38 -23.93 -30.34
N TRP A 412 -1.49 -24.26 -29.41
CA TRP A 412 -0.44 -23.33 -28.98
C TRP A 412 0.70 -23.30 -30.01
N ASN A 413 0.85 -22.18 -30.74
CA ASN A 413 2.02 -21.92 -31.59
C ASN A 413 2.88 -20.80 -30.96
N PRO A 414 4.06 -21.13 -30.38
CA PRO A 414 4.88 -20.18 -29.64
C PRO A 414 5.35 -18.97 -30.46
N ALA A 415 5.43 -19.10 -31.79
CA ALA A 415 5.97 -18.07 -32.68
C ALA A 415 5.03 -16.87 -32.92
N ALA A 416 3.71 -17.03 -32.73
CA ALA A 416 2.74 -15.98 -33.04
C ALA A 416 2.62 -14.89 -31.96
N TYR A 417 3.05 -15.17 -30.73
CA TYR A 417 2.90 -14.27 -29.58
C TYR A 417 4.21 -13.67 -29.08
N ALA A 418 5.34 -13.95 -29.76
CA ALA A 418 6.64 -13.37 -29.45
C ALA A 418 6.79 -11.90 -29.90
N VAL A 419 5.78 -11.32 -30.54
CA VAL A 419 5.80 -9.94 -31.09
C VAL A 419 5.23 -8.89 -30.12
N SER A 420 4.54 -9.30 -29.05
CA SER A 420 4.28 -8.41 -27.90
C SER A 420 5.27 -8.77 -26.79
N GLY A 421 6.01 -7.81 -26.26
CA GLY A 421 7.09 -8.00 -25.27
C GLY A 421 6.65 -8.53 -23.89
N VAL A 422 5.83 -9.58 -23.85
CA VAL A 422 5.29 -10.26 -22.67
C VAL A 422 6.32 -11.28 -22.19
N ILE A 423 7.44 -10.79 -21.65
CA ILE A 423 8.33 -11.62 -20.85
C ILE A 423 8.59 -10.89 -19.54
N SER A 424 7.95 -11.37 -18.47
CA SER A 424 8.45 -11.47 -17.08
C SER A 424 7.41 -11.10 -16.01
N GLY A 425 6.27 -11.80 -15.96
CA GLY A 425 5.38 -11.81 -14.79
C GLY A 425 5.26 -13.16 -14.08
N ILE A 426 5.72 -14.25 -14.72
CA ILE A 426 5.36 -15.61 -14.31
C ILE A 426 6.22 -16.17 -13.16
N VAL A 427 7.34 -15.55 -12.78
CA VAL A 427 8.27 -16.24 -11.86
C VAL A 427 7.98 -16.00 -10.37
N VAL A 428 7.30 -14.93 -9.96
CA VAL A 428 7.24 -14.59 -8.52
C VAL A 428 6.22 -15.45 -7.76
N GLY A 429 4.98 -15.62 -8.27
CA GLY A 429 3.96 -16.43 -7.60
C GLY A 429 4.34 -17.91 -7.48
N THR A 430 4.88 -18.50 -8.56
CA THR A 430 5.37 -19.89 -8.54
C THR A 430 6.62 -20.04 -7.69
N ALA A 431 7.55 -19.07 -7.69
CA ALA A 431 8.74 -19.14 -6.86
C ALA A 431 8.39 -19.05 -5.37
N VAL A 432 7.43 -18.20 -4.97
CA VAL A 432 6.98 -18.10 -3.57
C VAL A 432 6.32 -19.41 -3.11
N VAL A 433 5.43 -19.99 -3.90
CA VAL A 433 4.80 -21.28 -3.56
C VAL A 433 5.84 -22.41 -3.51
N LEU A 434 6.75 -22.47 -4.49
CA LEU A 434 7.83 -23.46 -4.50
C LEU A 434 8.81 -23.26 -3.34
N PHE A 435 9.08 -22.02 -2.93
CA PHE A 435 9.94 -21.70 -1.80
C PHE A 435 9.27 -22.11 -0.47
N ILE A 436 7.98 -21.85 -0.30
CA ILE A 436 7.20 -22.31 0.86
C ILE A 436 7.20 -23.85 0.93
N LEU A 437 6.99 -24.53 -0.20
CA LEU A 437 7.01 -26.00 -0.26
C LEU A 437 8.42 -26.58 0.02
N ALA A 438 9.47 -25.94 -0.49
CA ALA A 438 10.86 -26.31 -0.22
C ALA A 438 11.22 -26.13 1.26
N TYR A 439 10.78 -25.02 1.86
CA TYR A 439 10.98 -24.72 3.28
C TYR A 439 10.26 -25.73 4.17
N ARG A 440 9.00 -26.09 3.87
CA ARG A 440 8.27 -27.14 4.61
C ARG A 440 9.01 -28.48 4.57
N LYS A 441 9.53 -28.89 3.41
CA LYS A 441 10.34 -30.12 3.28
C LYS A 441 11.66 -30.05 4.07
N LEU A 442 12.32 -28.89 4.11
CA LEU A 442 13.54 -28.69 4.89
C LEU A 442 13.27 -28.76 6.40
N ALA A 443 12.21 -28.13 6.87
CA ALA A 443 11.78 -28.17 8.27
C ALA A 443 11.43 -29.60 8.73
N GLU A 444 10.72 -30.37 7.90
CA GLU A 444 10.41 -31.78 8.18
C GLU A 444 11.67 -32.65 8.27
N ARG A 445 12.64 -32.44 7.35
CA ARG A 445 13.93 -33.15 7.38
C ARG A 445 14.77 -32.80 8.61
N ALA A 446 14.76 -31.54 9.04
CA ALA A 446 15.47 -31.10 10.25
C ALA A 446 14.87 -31.75 11.51
N ARG A 447 13.53 -31.79 11.62
CA ARG A 447 12.82 -32.49 12.70
C ARG A 447 13.13 -33.99 12.72
N ALA A 448 13.13 -34.64 11.56
CA ALA A 448 13.46 -36.05 11.44
C ALA A 448 14.92 -36.37 11.81
N ARG A 449 15.88 -35.49 11.46
CA ARG A 449 17.29 -35.62 11.86
C ARG A 449 17.49 -35.45 13.36
N LYS A 450 16.80 -34.48 13.99
CA LYS A 450 16.83 -34.28 15.44
C LYS A 450 16.25 -35.49 16.18
N ALA A 451 15.14 -36.05 15.69
CA ALA A 451 14.54 -37.27 16.25
C ALA A 451 15.44 -38.51 16.09
N ARG A 452 16.18 -38.64 14.97
CA ARG A 452 17.15 -39.73 14.79
C ARG A 452 18.36 -39.60 15.70
N ARG A 453 18.88 -38.38 15.91
CA ARG A 453 19.99 -38.14 16.85
C ARG A 453 19.59 -38.46 18.29
N ALA A 454 18.41 -38.01 18.73
CA ALA A 454 17.88 -38.36 20.05
C ALA A 454 17.78 -39.89 20.25
N ARG A 455 17.29 -40.63 19.23
CA ARG A 455 17.26 -42.10 19.29
C ARG A 455 18.65 -42.75 19.29
N GLN A 456 19.63 -42.20 18.58
CA GLN A 456 21.00 -42.70 18.62
C GLN A 456 21.66 -42.42 19.96
N ASP A 457 21.42 -41.26 20.56
CA ASP A 457 21.91 -40.90 21.89
C ASP A 457 21.30 -41.82 22.97
N ASP A 458 20.01 -42.15 22.86
CA ASP A 458 19.34 -43.11 23.76
C ASP A 458 19.90 -44.55 23.62
N VAL A 459 20.15 -45.00 22.40
CA VAL A 459 20.77 -46.33 22.14
C VAL A 459 22.20 -46.36 22.67
N HIS A 460 22.98 -45.31 22.43
CA HIS A 460 24.37 -45.25 22.89
C HIS A 460 24.46 -45.15 24.42
N ARG A 461 23.49 -44.49 25.06
CA ARG A 461 23.37 -44.42 26.52
C ARG A 461 22.94 -45.74 27.14
N ALA A 462 22.09 -46.52 26.46
CA ALA A 462 21.71 -47.87 26.85
C ALA A 462 22.88 -48.87 26.72
N GLU A 463 23.70 -48.76 25.68
CA GLU A 463 24.91 -49.58 25.51
C GLU A 463 26.02 -49.24 26.53
N MET A 464 26.10 -47.99 27.00
CA MET A 464 27.08 -47.55 28.01
C MET A 464 26.63 -47.74 29.47
N GLY A 465 25.45 -48.34 29.72
CA GLY A 465 25.01 -48.68 31.08
C GLY A 465 24.78 -47.47 32.01
N MET A 466 24.46 -46.30 31.45
CA MET A 466 24.19 -45.10 32.26
C MET A 466 22.75 -45.11 32.79
N PRO A 467 22.52 -44.91 34.11
CA PRO A 467 21.17 -44.91 34.67
C PRO A 467 20.35 -43.69 34.19
N ASP A 468 19.05 -43.94 34.00
CA ASP A 468 18.08 -42.97 33.52
C ASP A 468 17.82 -41.88 34.57
N LYS A 469 17.79 -40.61 34.16
CA LYS A 469 17.55 -39.49 35.08
C LYS A 469 16.06 -39.16 35.10
N GLY A 470 15.34 -39.76 36.05
CA GLY A 470 14.24 -39.09 36.74
C GLY A 470 12.87 -39.72 36.61
N ALA A 471 12.48 -40.46 37.65
CA ALA A 471 11.14 -40.38 38.21
C ALA A 471 11.30 -40.13 39.72
N VAL A 472 11.29 -38.86 40.12
CA VAL A 472 11.18 -38.48 41.54
C VAL A 472 9.69 -38.56 41.88
N SER A 473 9.31 -39.60 42.61
CA SER A 473 8.03 -39.68 43.31
C SER A 473 8.14 -38.81 44.56
N GLU A 474 7.37 -37.73 44.63
CA GLU A 474 7.05 -37.07 45.89
C GLU A 474 6.40 -38.09 46.83
N ARG A 475 6.98 -38.27 48.02
CA ARG A 475 6.32 -38.92 49.14
C ARG A 475 6.51 -38.01 50.35
N THR A 476 5.38 -37.51 50.81
CA THR A 476 5.16 -36.64 51.97
C THR A 476 5.63 -37.28 53.28
N ASP A 477 6.48 -36.59 54.03
CA ASP A 477 6.79 -36.92 55.42
C ASP A 477 5.84 -36.17 56.37
N SER A 478 5.09 -36.93 57.17
CA SER A 478 4.35 -36.46 58.33
C SER A 478 5.23 -36.57 59.58
N VAL A 479 5.50 -35.43 60.22
CA VAL A 479 6.21 -35.31 61.49
C VAL A 479 5.28 -35.67 62.66
N GLY A 480 5.75 -36.55 63.55
CA GLY A 480 5.10 -36.92 64.81
C GLY A 480 6.12 -37.17 65.93
N SER A 481 6.21 -36.17 66.82
CA SER A 481 6.35 -36.19 68.29
C SER A 481 7.57 -36.79 69.05
N GLU A 482 7.87 -36.09 70.17
CA GLU A 482 8.57 -36.46 71.42
C GLU A 482 10.09 -36.22 71.45
N SER A 483 10.74 -35.68 72.50
CA SER A 483 10.35 -35.16 73.83
C SER A 483 11.60 -34.53 74.50
N VAL A 484 11.36 -33.68 75.52
CA VAL A 484 12.28 -33.00 76.46
C VAL A 484 12.87 -31.67 76.01
#